data_AF-A0A8T6ZH13-F1
#
_entry.id   AF-A0A8T6ZH13-F1
#
_cell.length_a   1.000
_cell.length_b   1.000
_cell.length_c   1.000
_cell.angle_alpha   90.00
_cell.angle_beta   90.00
_cell.angle_gamma   90.00
#
_symmetry.space_group_name_H-M   'P 1'
#
loop_
_entity.id
_entity.type
_entity.pdbx_description
1 polymer ?
#
loop_
_entity_poly.entity_id
_entity_poly.type
_entity_poly.pdbx_seq_one_letter_code
_entity_poly.pdbx_strand_id
1 'polypeptide(L)' 'MERLTADMKPASKVRDALAQYSRKVSRQKFGRNDPCHCGSGRKYKKCCLS' A
#
# COMPACT_ATOMS: atom_id res chain seq x y z
N MET A 1 -21.72 19.74 -27.35
CA MET A 1 -20.78 18.63 -27.03
C MET A 1 -19.96 18.91 -25.77
N GLU A 2 -19.69 20.18 -25.41
CA GLU A 2 -18.79 20.53 -24.29
C GLU A 2 -19.44 20.59 -22.89
N ARG A 3 -20.78 20.65 -22.80
CA ARG A 3 -21.49 20.74 -21.50
C ARG A 3 -21.62 19.41 -20.75
N LEU A 4 -21.56 18.29 -21.47
CA LEU A 4 -21.78 16.95 -20.88
C LEU A 4 -20.56 16.43 -20.10
N THR A 5 -19.39 17.01 -20.35
CA THR A 5 -18.12 16.58 -19.73
C THR A 5 -17.54 17.63 -18.78
N ALA A 6 -18.26 18.73 -18.53
CA ALA A 6 -17.77 19.86 -17.74
C ALA A 6 -17.48 19.49 -16.27
N ASP A 7 -18.23 18.53 -15.72
CA ASP A 7 -18.10 18.10 -14.33
C ASP A 7 -17.20 16.85 -14.17
N MET A 8 -16.62 16.34 -15.26
CA MET A 8 -15.74 15.18 -15.19
C MET A 8 -14.42 15.57 -14.54
N LYS A 9 -14.04 14.89 -13.45
CA LYS A 9 -12.71 15.04 -12.86
C LYS A 9 -11.66 14.67 -13.91
N PRO A 10 -10.60 15.48 -14.08
CA PRO A 10 -9.53 15.13 -15.00
C PRO A 10 -8.91 13.80 -14.56
N ALA A 11 -8.54 12.97 -15.54
CA ALA A 11 -7.80 11.75 -15.27
C ALA A 11 -6.53 12.12 -14.51
N SER A 12 -6.45 11.73 -13.23
CA SER A 12 -5.27 11.97 -12.40
C SER A 12 -4.05 11.43 -13.14
N LYS A 13 -3.01 12.25 -13.31
CA LYS A 13 -1.79 11.81 -13.99
C LYS A 13 -1.28 10.58 -13.24
N VAL A 14 -1.04 9.50 -13.99
CA VAL A 14 -0.59 8.21 -13.43
C VAL A 14 0.60 8.38 -12.47
N ARG A 15 1.49 9.34 -12.76
CA ARG A 15 2.64 9.70 -11.92
C ARG A 15 2.25 10.19 -10.52
N ASP A 16 1.21 11.01 -10.42
CA ASP A 16 0.74 11.57 -9.14
C ASP A 16 0.08 10.48 -8.27
N ALA A 17 -0.63 9.55 -8.91
CA ALA A 17 -1.26 8.41 -8.25
C ALA A 17 -0.23 7.41 -7.67
N LEU A 18 0.87 7.14 -8.38
CA LEU A 18 1.94 6.26 -7.91
C LEU A 18 2.65 6.82 -6.67
N ALA A 19 2.91 8.13 -6.63
CA ALA A 19 3.53 8.79 -5.47
C ALA A 19 2.63 8.74 -4.23
N GLN A 20 1.33 8.94 -4.40
CA GLN A 20 0.34 8.84 -3.32
C GLN A 20 0.21 7.39 -2.80
N TYR A 21 0.22 6.40 -3.71
CA TYR A 21 0.13 5.00 -3.35
C TYR A 21 1.37 4.51 -2.59
N SER A 22 2.57 4.91 -3.03
CA SER A 22 3.84 4.57 -2.38
C SER A 22 3.88 5.04 -0.91
N ARG A 23 3.40 6.26 -0.62
CA ARG A 23 3.29 6.77 0.75
C ARG A 23 2.30 5.98 1.61
N LYS A 24 1.26 5.42 0.99
CA LYS A 24 0.21 4.65 1.68
C LYS A 24 0.71 3.25 2.07
N VAL A 25 1.65 2.69 1.31
CA VAL A 25 2.33 1.43 1.65
C VAL A 25 3.48 1.72 2.62
N SER A 26 3.14 2.21 3.82
CA SER A 26 4.12 2.18 4.90
C SER A 26 4.38 0.71 5.25
N ARG A 27 5.66 0.31 5.31
CA ARG A 27 6.02 -1.02 5.81
C ARG A 27 5.62 -1.07 7.28
N GLN A 28 4.53 -1.78 7.58
CA GLN A 28 4.13 -2.06 8.94
C GLN A 28 5.33 -2.72 9.65
N LYS A 29 5.87 -2.05 10.66
CA LYS A 29 7.05 -2.54 11.38
C LYS A 29 6.63 -3.65 12.32
N PHE A 30 6.74 -4.90 11.87
CA PHE A 30 6.58 -6.07 12.73
C PHE A 30 7.81 -6.22 13.63
N GLY A 31 7.58 -6.36 14.94
CA GLY A 31 8.62 -6.67 15.89
C GLY A 31 9.20 -8.06 15.63
N ARG A 32 10.51 -8.23 15.83
CA ARG A 32 11.20 -9.53 15.62
C ARG A 32 10.55 -10.69 16.36
N ASN A 33 9.98 -10.45 17.55
CA ASN A 33 9.38 -11.49 18.37
C ASN A 33 7.87 -11.65 18.17
N ASP A 34 7.22 -10.80 17.37
CA ASP A 34 5.78 -10.84 17.16
C ASP A 34 5.36 -12.09 16.35
N PRO A 35 4.11 -12.55 16.47
CA PRO A 35 3.56 -13.56 15.57
C PRO A 35 3.73 -13.15 14.09
N CYS A 36 4.13 -14.09 13.24
CA CYS A 36 4.27 -13.83 11.82
C CYS A 36 2.91 -13.55 11.15
N HIS A 37 2.80 -12.42 10.45
CA HIS A 37 1.61 -12.06 9.65
C HIS A 37 1.30 -13.05 8.52
N CYS A 38 2.27 -13.91 8.17
CA CYS A 38 2.12 -14.98 7.19
C CYS A 38 1.24 -16.16 7.65
N GLY A 39 0.77 -16.16 8.90
CA GLY A 39 -0.11 -17.21 9.43
C GLY A 39 0.60 -18.50 9.88
N SER A 40 1.93 -18.52 9.89
CA SER A 40 2.69 -19.73 10.25
C SER A 40 2.67 -20.10 11.74
N GLY A 41 2.11 -19.25 12.61
CA GLY A 41 2.17 -19.40 14.06
C GLY A 41 3.57 -19.19 14.68
N ARG A 42 4.61 -18.97 13.88
CA ARG A 42 5.99 -18.73 14.33
C ARG A 42 6.24 -17.25 14.61
N LYS A 43 7.25 -16.94 15.43
CA LYS A 43 7.75 -15.56 15.59
C LYS A 43 8.28 -15.02 14.26
N TYR A 44 8.08 -13.74 13.99
CA TYR A 44 8.49 -13.07 12.75
C TYR A 44 9.97 -13.31 12.42
N LYS A 45 10.86 -13.22 13.44
CA LYS A 45 12.30 -13.51 13.32
C LYS A 45 12.67 -14.94 12.90
N LYS A 46 11.76 -15.90 13.04
CA LYS A 46 11.96 -17.32 12.70
C LYS A 46 11.15 -17.75 11.47
N CYS A 47 10.56 -16.81 10.73
CA CYS A 47 9.66 -17.13 9.62
C CYS A 47 9.86 -16.27 8.37
N CYS A 48 9.47 -14.99 8.41
CA CYS A 48 9.56 -14.11 7.23
C CYS A 48 10.78 -13.17 7.29
N LEU A 49 11.51 -13.19 8.39
CA LEU A 49 12.77 -12.47 8.56
C LEU A 49 13.99 -13.41 8.61
N SER A 50 13.76 -14.72 8.59
CA SER A 50 14.80 -15.74 8.42
C SER A 50 15.22 -15.82 6.96
#